data_AF-A0A0C9M1V8-F1
#
_entry.id   AF-A0A0C9M1V8-F1
#
_cell.length_a   1.000
_cell.length_b   1.000
_cell.length_c   1.000
_cell.angle_alpha   90.00
_cell.angle_beta   90.00
_cell.angle_gamma   90.00
#
_symmetry.space_group_name_H-M   'P 1'
#
loop_
_entity.id
_entity.type
_entity.pdbx_description
1 polymer ?
#
loop_
_entity_poly.entity_id
_entity_poly.type
_entity_poly.pdbx_seq_one_letter_code
_entity_poly.pdbx_strand_id
1 'polypeptide(L)'
;FGAIFKPIRQVSLRGTYSRGFRIPSFGEANALPTTGYVTQQLSSIPAAFLRQYSINPGANQICSAATPQFCSAYIANYSIGQTTLASQNLDPEKSRSFTAGIKVDPVRGLSLTVDYYNIRKTGAITTPDLSPAIAAYYAGGAIPAGFEVIPDAVDVNNPTATPKIAFVRSQLINAQTIKSEGIDFGVNGFYDFGSFRWNTNLNASLILELSTTVDGVRQTYVDTLGNFNLTAGSGTFEWKGNWVNTFDFGDFALTGTVNYTSGYDLSAMDQGDAYKDCGQAPAYFGCRVKSYITADANASFKVNDNFTFYVNVLNVFNRLPPIDPVTYGAYLYNAVQGGDGIFGRQFRAGAKFNF
;
A
#
# COMPACT_ATOMS: atom_id res chain seq x y z
N PHE A 1 -11.74 0.49 -27.29
CA PHE A 1 -12.82 1.34 -27.81
C PHE A 1 -12.94 2.59 -26.94
N GLY A 2 -13.28 3.73 -27.53
CA GLY A 2 -13.51 4.97 -26.79
C GLY A 2 -14.56 5.81 -27.51
N ALA A 3 -15.38 6.52 -26.74
CA ALA A 3 -16.41 7.40 -27.27
C ALA A 3 -16.43 8.71 -26.48
N ILE A 4 -16.66 9.80 -27.20
CA ILE A 4 -16.90 11.12 -26.62
C ILE A 4 -18.18 11.66 -27.25
N PHE A 5 -19.12 12.08 -26.41
CA PHE A 5 -20.38 12.67 -26.81
C PHE A 5 -20.54 14.05 -26.18
N LYS A 6 -20.87 15.06 -26.98
CA LYS A 6 -21.03 16.45 -26.53
C LYS A 6 -22.47 16.89 -26.74
N PRO A 7 -23.38 16.68 -25.78
CA PRO A 7 -24.78 17.08 -25.93
C PRO A 7 -24.94 18.60 -26.11
N ILE A 8 -24.09 19.38 -25.44
CA ILE A 8 -23.96 20.82 -25.59
C ILE A 8 -22.47 21.21 -25.53
N ARG A 9 -22.12 22.44 -25.92
CA ARG A 9 -20.71 22.90 -25.95
C ARG A 9 -20.02 22.81 -24.59
N GLN A 10 -20.76 23.06 -23.51
CA GLN A 10 -20.28 23.10 -22.14
C GLN A 10 -20.16 21.71 -21.50
N VAL A 11 -20.69 20.65 -22.11
CA VAL A 11 -20.74 19.32 -21.49
C VAL A 11 -20.17 18.29 -22.45
N SER A 12 -19.20 17.51 -21.98
CA SER A 12 -18.65 16.36 -22.70
C SER A 12 -18.77 15.12 -21.83
N LEU A 13 -19.46 14.09 -22.34
CA LEU A 13 -19.46 12.75 -21.80
C LEU A 13 -18.36 11.96 -22.49
N ARG A 14 -17.56 11.19 -21.74
CA ARG A 14 -16.50 10.34 -22.28
C ARG A 14 -16.58 8.96 -21.65
N GLY A 15 -16.25 7.94 -22.44
CA GLY A 15 -16.12 6.59 -21.94
C GLY A 15 -15.07 5.82 -22.72
N THR A 16 -14.34 4.95 -22.02
CA THR A 16 -13.34 4.08 -22.65
C THR A 16 -13.46 2.66 -22.15
N TYR A 17 -13.17 1.72 -23.04
CA TYR A 17 -12.99 0.32 -22.72
C TYR A 17 -11.68 -0.15 -23.35
N SER A 18 -10.77 -0.64 -22.52
CA SER A 18 -9.49 -1.15 -22.97
C SER A 18 -9.19 -2.51 -22.35
N ARG A 19 -8.39 -3.29 -23.07
CA ARG A 19 -7.77 -4.51 -22.57
C ARG A 19 -6.27 -4.38 -22.74
N GLY A 20 -5.54 -4.90 -21.77
CA GLY A 20 -4.09 -4.94 -21.79
C GLY A 20 -3.59 -6.28 -21.31
N PHE A 21 -2.29 -6.49 -21.47
CA PHE A 21 -1.59 -7.60 -20.86
C PHE A 21 -0.18 -7.17 -20.49
N ARG A 22 0.43 -7.91 -19.56
CA ARG A 22 1.83 -7.82 -19.19
C ARG A 22 2.40 -9.22 -19.21
N ILE A 23 3.48 -9.42 -19.96
CA ILE A 23 4.24 -10.67 -19.89
C ILE A 23 5.03 -10.72 -18.57
N PRO A 24 5.32 -11.91 -18.02
CA PRO A 24 6.19 -12.05 -16.88
C PRO A 24 7.53 -11.34 -17.12
N SER A 25 8.01 -10.62 -16.12
CA SER A 25 9.33 -10.02 -16.13
C SER A 25 10.41 -11.10 -16.08
N PHE A 26 11.62 -10.76 -16.53
CA PHE A 26 12.77 -11.66 -16.41
C PHE A 26 13.05 -12.08 -14.96
N GLY A 27 12.76 -11.21 -13.99
CA GLY A 27 12.89 -11.53 -12.57
C GLY A 27 11.89 -12.59 -12.11
N GLU A 28 10.62 -12.44 -12.48
CA GLU A 28 9.57 -13.42 -12.15
C GLU A 28 9.83 -14.79 -12.80
N ALA A 29 10.46 -14.80 -13.99
CA ALA A 29 10.75 -16.02 -14.73
C ALA A 29 12.07 -16.71 -14.34
N ASN A 30 13.12 -15.96 -13.96
CA ASN A 30 14.48 -16.50 -13.83
C ASN A 30 15.31 -15.97 -12.65
N ALA A 31 14.76 -15.14 -11.75
CA ALA A 31 15.54 -14.62 -10.62
C ALA A 31 16.01 -15.72 -9.67
N LEU A 32 17.10 -15.43 -8.96
CA LEU A 32 17.49 -16.20 -7.79
C LEU A 32 16.44 -16.07 -6.68
N PRO A 33 16.34 -17.07 -5.79
CA PRO A 33 15.36 -17.06 -4.70
C PRO A 33 15.49 -15.80 -3.83
N THR A 34 14.35 -15.18 -3.50
CA THR A 34 14.27 -14.09 -2.52
C THR A 34 13.60 -14.61 -1.26
N THR A 35 14.09 -14.22 -0.09
CA THR A 35 13.53 -14.67 1.20
C THR A 35 13.21 -13.51 2.11
N GLY A 36 11.96 -13.42 2.53
CA GLY A 36 11.50 -12.57 3.64
C GLY A 36 11.37 -13.39 4.91
N TYR A 37 11.34 -12.73 6.08
CA TYR A 37 11.17 -13.42 7.36
C TYR A 37 9.92 -12.91 8.07
N VAL A 38 9.10 -13.85 8.53
CA VAL A 38 7.90 -13.56 9.34
C VAL A 38 8.09 -14.12 10.73
N THR A 39 8.19 -13.22 11.71
CA THR A 39 8.29 -13.59 13.13
C THR A 39 7.05 -14.35 13.57
N GLN A 40 7.26 -15.51 14.19
CA GLN A 40 6.17 -16.34 14.69
C GLN A 40 5.85 -15.93 16.13
N GLN A 41 4.55 -15.76 16.41
CA GLN A 41 4.07 -15.62 17.77
C GLN A 41 3.67 -17.00 18.29
N LEU A 42 3.86 -17.27 19.59
CA LEU A 42 3.44 -18.55 20.16
C LEU A 42 1.93 -18.81 19.99
N SER A 43 1.12 -17.75 19.92
CA SER A 43 -0.31 -17.80 19.63
C SER A 43 -0.64 -18.33 18.22
N SER A 44 0.25 -18.17 17.24
CA SER A 44 0.05 -18.64 15.87
C SER A 44 0.53 -20.08 15.64
N ILE A 45 1.16 -20.70 16.64
CA ILE A 45 1.71 -22.07 16.55
C ILE A 45 0.72 -23.07 17.18
N PRO A 46 0.40 -24.19 16.52
CA PRO A 46 -0.50 -25.19 17.08
C PRO A 46 -0.04 -25.72 18.45
N ALA A 47 -0.96 -25.80 19.40
CA ALA A 47 -0.67 -26.24 20.77
C ALA A 47 -0.04 -27.64 20.85
N ALA A 48 -0.39 -28.55 19.92
CA ALA A 48 0.20 -29.88 19.84
C ALA A 48 1.69 -29.83 19.49
N PHE A 49 2.10 -28.90 18.63
CA PHE A 49 3.50 -28.69 18.28
C PHE A 49 4.27 -28.05 19.45
N LEU A 50 3.70 -27.01 20.08
CA LEU A 50 4.30 -26.35 21.24
C LEU A 50 4.59 -27.32 22.39
N ARG A 51 3.68 -28.25 22.68
CA ARG A 51 3.85 -29.24 23.76
C ARG A 51 5.12 -30.08 23.64
N GLN A 52 5.63 -30.31 22.43
CA GLN A 52 6.87 -31.06 22.19
C GLN A 52 8.13 -30.35 22.73
N TYR A 53 8.04 -29.04 22.99
CA TYR A 53 9.12 -28.18 23.45
C TYR A 53 8.97 -27.74 24.92
N SER A 54 8.28 -28.56 25.71
CA SER A 54 8.10 -28.35 27.15
C SER A 54 9.42 -28.61 27.89
N ILE A 55 9.90 -27.66 28.68
CA ILE A 55 11.22 -27.78 29.36
C ILE A 55 11.25 -28.90 30.41
N ASN A 56 10.13 -29.15 31.10
CA ASN A 56 10.03 -30.25 32.07
C ASN A 56 8.60 -30.82 32.11
N PRO A 57 8.23 -31.68 31.15
CA PRO A 57 6.90 -32.27 31.09
C PRO A 57 6.56 -33.07 32.36
N GLY A 58 7.56 -33.72 32.98
CA GLY A 58 7.40 -34.51 34.20
C GLY A 58 7.01 -33.69 35.44
N ALA A 59 7.31 -32.39 35.45
CA ALA A 59 6.90 -31.44 36.48
C ALA A 59 5.66 -30.63 36.08
N ASN A 60 4.89 -31.07 35.07
CA ASN A 60 3.74 -30.35 34.51
C ASN A 60 4.09 -28.95 33.96
N GLN A 61 5.35 -28.70 33.58
CA GLN A 61 5.78 -27.48 32.92
C GLN A 61 5.56 -27.61 31.41
N ILE A 62 4.30 -27.49 31.00
CA ILE A 62 3.88 -27.68 29.61
C ILE A 62 3.97 -26.37 28.84
N CYS A 63 4.68 -26.40 27.71
CA CYS A 63 4.77 -25.27 26.78
C CYS A 63 3.42 -25.02 26.08
N SER A 64 2.97 -23.77 26.13
CA SER A 64 1.79 -23.27 25.40
C SER A 64 1.88 -21.75 25.23
N ALA A 65 1.02 -21.18 24.39
CA ALA A 65 0.92 -19.72 24.26
C ALA A 65 0.56 -19.00 25.58
N ALA A 66 -0.17 -19.66 26.49
CA ALA A 66 -0.53 -19.12 27.81
C ALA A 66 0.58 -19.32 28.86
N THR A 67 1.54 -20.20 28.60
CA THR A 67 2.65 -20.54 29.51
C THR A 67 4.00 -20.46 28.78
N PRO A 68 4.34 -19.30 28.19
CA PRO A 68 5.56 -19.14 27.38
C PRO A 68 6.84 -19.42 28.16
N GLN A 69 6.84 -19.22 29.49
CA GLN A 69 7.98 -19.49 30.36
C GLN A 69 8.35 -20.99 30.47
N PHE A 70 7.48 -21.90 30.03
CA PHE A 70 7.73 -23.34 30.01
C PHE A 70 8.16 -23.85 28.63
N CYS A 71 8.30 -22.97 27.64
CA CYS A 71 8.75 -23.28 26.30
C CYS A 71 10.27 -23.20 26.17
N SER A 72 10.88 -24.18 25.50
CA SER A 72 12.30 -24.15 25.11
C SER A 72 12.63 -22.85 24.39
N ALA A 73 13.81 -22.28 24.66
CA ALA A 73 14.31 -21.10 23.96
C ALA A 73 14.36 -21.30 22.43
N TYR A 74 14.48 -22.55 21.99
CA TYR A 74 14.47 -22.94 20.58
C TYR A 74 13.19 -22.50 19.84
N ILE A 75 12.02 -22.55 20.49
CA ILE A 75 10.72 -22.19 19.90
C ILE A 75 10.17 -20.85 20.40
N ALA A 76 10.75 -20.28 21.46
CA ALA A 76 10.26 -19.07 22.12
C ALA A 76 10.29 -17.83 21.22
N ASN A 77 11.31 -17.70 20.36
CA ASN A 77 11.43 -16.61 19.39
C ASN A 77 12.10 -17.14 18.12
N TYR A 78 11.37 -17.17 17.00
CA TYR A 78 11.95 -17.45 15.70
C TYR A 78 11.10 -16.84 14.58
N SER A 79 11.67 -16.78 13.39
CA SER A 79 10.99 -16.35 12.19
C SER A 79 11.04 -17.45 11.15
N ILE A 80 9.98 -17.61 10.38
CA ILE A 80 9.96 -18.49 9.22
C ILE A 80 10.46 -17.68 8.03
N GLY A 81 11.47 -18.19 7.33
CA GLY A 81 11.91 -17.66 6.06
C GLY A 81 10.93 -18.06 4.95
N GLN A 82 10.20 -17.10 4.39
CA GLN A 82 9.33 -17.31 3.25
C GLN A 82 10.12 -17.02 1.97
N THR A 83 10.46 -18.07 1.23
CA THR A 83 11.29 -18.00 0.03
C THR A 83 10.42 -18.07 -1.24
N THR A 84 10.49 -17.03 -2.06
CA THR A 84 9.86 -17.02 -3.38
C THR A 84 10.86 -17.46 -4.43
N LEU A 85 10.48 -18.46 -5.22
CA LEU A 85 11.23 -18.97 -6.38
C LEU A 85 10.63 -18.42 -7.67
N ALA A 86 11.48 -18.16 -8.66
CA ALA A 86 11.03 -17.83 -10.01
C ALA A 86 10.30 -19.01 -10.67
N SER A 87 9.44 -18.72 -11.64
CA SER A 87 8.63 -19.71 -12.35
C SER A 87 8.69 -19.49 -13.86
N GLN A 88 9.17 -20.49 -14.58
CA GLN A 88 9.34 -20.42 -16.04
C GLN A 88 8.01 -20.58 -16.80
N ASN A 89 6.98 -21.11 -16.15
CA ASN A 89 5.69 -21.46 -16.76
C ASN A 89 4.58 -20.45 -16.42
N LEU A 90 4.93 -19.18 -16.23
CA LEU A 90 3.97 -18.12 -15.94
C LEU A 90 3.25 -17.64 -17.20
N ASP A 91 1.94 -17.53 -17.11
CA ASP A 91 1.12 -16.91 -18.15
C ASP A 91 1.18 -15.38 -18.06
N PRO A 92 0.96 -14.66 -19.18
CA PRO A 92 0.79 -13.21 -19.15
C PRO A 92 -0.39 -12.78 -18.28
N GLU A 93 -0.17 -11.76 -17.44
CA GLU A 93 -1.21 -11.08 -16.69
C GLU A 93 -2.12 -10.34 -17.67
N LYS A 94 -3.44 -10.43 -17.51
CA LYS A 94 -4.41 -9.73 -18.37
C LYS A 94 -5.14 -8.65 -17.58
N SER A 95 -5.48 -7.54 -18.24
CA SER A 95 -6.26 -6.46 -17.65
C SER A 95 -7.43 -6.07 -18.54
N ARG A 96 -8.52 -5.65 -17.90
CA ARG A 96 -9.63 -4.93 -18.52
C ARG A 96 -9.84 -3.64 -17.74
N SER A 97 -10.04 -2.54 -18.46
CA SER A 97 -10.36 -1.24 -17.88
C SER A 97 -11.60 -0.69 -18.56
N PHE A 98 -12.49 -0.15 -17.75
CA PHE A 98 -13.64 0.63 -18.15
C PHE A 98 -13.59 1.98 -17.46
N THR A 99 -13.78 3.06 -18.21
CA THR A 99 -13.93 4.40 -17.64
C THR A 99 -15.18 5.07 -18.20
N ALA A 100 -15.83 5.87 -17.36
CA ALA A 100 -16.97 6.70 -17.74
C ALA A 100 -16.85 8.02 -16.99
N GLY A 101 -16.95 9.13 -17.70
CA GLY A 101 -16.74 10.43 -17.09
C GLY A 101 -17.48 11.56 -17.77
N ILE A 102 -17.59 12.66 -17.03
CA ILE A 102 -18.21 13.90 -17.46
C ILE A 102 -17.22 15.04 -17.27
N LYS A 103 -17.15 15.91 -18.28
CA LYS A 103 -16.44 17.18 -18.23
C LYS A 103 -17.46 18.30 -18.43
N VAL A 104 -17.45 19.27 -17.54
CA VAL A 104 -18.31 20.46 -17.61
C VAL A 104 -17.44 21.70 -17.65
N ASP A 105 -17.67 22.55 -18.65
CA ASP A 105 -17.05 23.85 -18.85
C ASP A 105 -18.14 24.93 -18.66
N PRO A 106 -18.56 25.22 -17.41
CA PRO A 106 -19.75 26.05 -17.15
C PRO A 106 -19.55 27.50 -17.61
N VAL A 107 -18.34 28.00 -17.48
CA VAL A 107 -17.92 29.33 -17.94
C VAL A 107 -16.55 29.24 -18.60
N ARG A 108 -16.20 30.24 -19.43
CA ARG A 108 -14.88 30.31 -20.03
C ARG A 108 -13.83 30.37 -18.92
N GLY A 109 -12.83 29.49 -19.02
CA GLY A 109 -11.73 29.45 -18.06
C GLY A 109 -11.99 28.58 -16.84
N LEU A 110 -13.12 27.88 -16.72
CA LEU A 110 -13.34 26.88 -15.68
C LEU A 110 -13.72 25.54 -16.32
N SER A 111 -13.08 24.47 -15.86
CA SER A 111 -13.33 23.10 -16.27
C SER A 111 -13.41 22.19 -15.05
N LEU A 112 -14.45 21.36 -15.00
CA LEU A 112 -14.74 20.40 -13.94
C LEU A 112 -14.81 19.01 -14.55
N THR A 113 -14.19 18.02 -13.92
CA THR A 113 -14.26 16.62 -14.36
C THR A 113 -14.60 15.70 -13.20
N VAL A 114 -15.42 14.69 -13.50
CA VAL A 114 -15.68 13.54 -12.64
C VAL A 114 -15.59 12.30 -13.50
N ASP A 115 -14.70 11.38 -13.16
CA ASP A 115 -14.40 10.20 -13.94
C ASP A 115 -14.43 8.95 -13.05
N TYR A 116 -15.36 8.04 -13.35
CA TYR A 116 -15.36 6.71 -12.77
C TYR A 116 -14.41 5.81 -13.53
N TYR A 117 -13.63 5.00 -12.81
CA TYR A 117 -12.79 3.95 -13.37
C TYR A 117 -13.07 2.60 -12.71
N ASN A 118 -12.98 1.53 -13.51
CA ASN A 118 -13.06 0.15 -13.07
C ASN A 118 -11.99 -0.67 -13.78
N ILE A 119 -11.01 -1.13 -13.03
CA ILE A 119 -9.89 -1.91 -13.52
C ILE A 119 -9.95 -3.28 -12.88
N ARG A 120 -9.91 -4.33 -13.70
CA ARG A 120 -9.76 -5.70 -13.24
C ARG A 120 -8.58 -6.35 -13.94
N LYS A 121 -7.62 -6.81 -13.14
CA LYS A 121 -6.47 -7.60 -13.54
C LYS A 121 -6.73 -9.06 -13.16
N THR A 122 -6.39 -9.99 -14.04
CA THR A 122 -6.57 -11.44 -13.84
C THR A 122 -5.29 -12.18 -14.15
N GLY A 123 -5.01 -13.24 -13.41
CA GLY A 123 -3.77 -13.99 -13.52
C GLY A 123 -2.58 -13.17 -13.04
N ALA A 124 -2.77 -12.35 -12.01
CA ALA A 124 -1.68 -11.58 -11.43
C ALA A 124 -0.62 -12.52 -10.84
N ILE A 125 0.64 -12.24 -11.16
CA ILE A 125 1.80 -13.02 -10.75
C ILE A 125 2.13 -12.65 -9.31
N THR A 126 2.17 -13.65 -8.44
CA THR A 126 2.34 -13.47 -6.99
C THR A 126 2.84 -14.76 -6.34
N THR A 127 3.23 -14.68 -5.08
CA THR A 127 3.52 -15.86 -4.25
C THR A 127 2.20 -16.49 -3.80
N PRO A 128 2.04 -17.83 -3.85
CA PRO A 128 0.89 -18.50 -3.25
C PRO A 128 0.82 -18.26 -1.73
N ASP A 129 -0.35 -18.48 -1.14
CA ASP A 129 -0.47 -18.58 0.31
C ASP A 129 0.33 -19.79 0.82
N LEU A 130 1.27 -19.55 1.73
CA LEU A 130 2.14 -20.57 2.32
C LEU A 130 1.50 -21.26 3.53
N SER A 131 0.38 -20.72 4.05
CA SER A 131 -0.28 -21.20 5.27
C SER A 131 -0.66 -22.68 5.22
N PRO A 132 -1.19 -23.23 4.10
CA PRO A 132 -1.49 -24.67 4.01
C PRO A 132 -0.26 -25.57 4.17
N ALA A 133 0.90 -25.16 3.65
CA ALA A 133 2.15 -25.92 3.78
C ALA A 133 2.69 -25.87 5.22
N ILE A 134 2.63 -24.70 5.87
CA ILE A 134 3.00 -24.53 7.28
C ILE A 134 2.09 -25.38 8.18
N ALA A 135 0.78 -25.33 7.96
CA ALA A 135 -0.19 -26.11 8.72
C ALA A 135 0.01 -27.63 8.54
N ALA A 136 0.24 -28.08 7.30
CA ALA A 136 0.53 -29.49 7.01
C ALA A 136 1.80 -29.97 7.71
N TYR A 137 2.86 -29.16 7.73
CA TYR A 137 4.10 -29.48 8.43
C TYR A 137 3.88 -29.65 9.94
N TYR A 138 3.20 -28.69 10.58
CA TYR A 138 2.90 -28.80 12.02
C TYR A 138 1.99 -29.97 12.37
N ALA A 139 1.13 -30.38 11.44
CA ALA A 139 0.27 -31.55 11.60
C ALA A 139 1.00 -32.89 11.34
N GLY A 140 2.26 -32.86 10.88
CA GLY A 140 2.98 -34.07 10.44
C GLY A 140 2.40 -34.70 9.17
N GLY A 141 1.67 -33.91 8.37
CA GLY A 141 1.02 -34.34 7.14
C GLY A 141 1.90 -34.19 5.90
N ALA A 142 1.37 -34.63 4.75
CA ALA A 142 2.02 -34.41 3.46
C ALA A 142 1.97 -32.93 3.08
N ILE A 143 3.12 -32.37 2.68
CA ILE A 143 3.19 -31.00 2.18
C ILE A 143 2.48 -30.91 0.82
N PRO A 144 1.59 -29.91 0.61
CA PRO A 144 0.91 -29.75 -0.67
C PRO A 144 1.88 -29.57 -1.84
N ALA A 145 1.48 -30.02 -3.03
CA ALA A 145 2.29 -29.88 -4.23
C ALA A 145 2.59 -28.39 -4.54
N GLY A 146 3.81 -28.11 -5.00
CA GLY A 146 4.28 -26.74 -5.29
C GLY A 146 4.92 -26.00 -4.12
N PHE A 147 4.94 -26.62 -2.92
CA PHE A 147 5.60 -26.09 -1.74
C PHE A 147 6.73 -27.00 -1.27
N GLU A 148 7.75 -26.41 -0.67
CA GLU A 148 8.84 -27.11 0.02
C GLU A 148 8.96 -26.52 1.43
N VAL A 149 8.90 -27.35 2.47
CA VAL A 149 9.17 -26.93 3.84
C VAL A 149 10.54 -27.47 4.24
N ILE A 150 11.41 -26.58 4.69
CA ILE A 150 12.77 -26.88 5.13
C ILE A 150 12.83 -26.74 6.65
N PRO A 151 12.97 -27.85 7.38
CA PRO A 151 13.15 -27.84 8.82
C PRO A 151 14.46 -27.14 9.23
N ASP A 152 14.46 -26.54 10.41
CA ASP A 152 15.66 -26.06 11.09
C ASP A 152 16.44 -27.23 11.73
N ALA A 153 17.61 -26.95 12.30
CA ALA A 153 18.37 -27.90 13.09
C ALA A 153 17.54 -28.43 14.28
N VAL A 154 17.70 -29.71 14.62
CA VAL A 154 17.01 -30.36 15.75
C VAL A 154 17.36 -29.66 17.07
N ASP A 155 16.36 -29.46 17.96
CA ASP A 155 16.61 -28.95 19.32
C ASP A 155 17.37 -30.00 20.15
N VAL A 156 18.55 -29.64 20.64
CA VAL A 156 19.40 -30.50 21.47
C VAL A 156 18.68 -30.92 22.76
N ASN A 157 17.80 -30.07 23.30
CA ASN A 157 17.06 -30.36 24.53
C ASN A 157 15.79 -31.19 24.28
N ASN A 158 15.30 -31.25 23.04
CA ASN A 158 14.12 -31.98 22.64
C ASN A 158 14.39 -32.77 21.34
N PRO A 159 15.32 -33.75 21.35
CA PRO A 159 15.85 -34.37 20.12
C PRO A 159 14.83 -35.22 19.35
N THR A 160 13.72 -35.60 19.99
CA THR A 160 12.62 -36.34 19.38
C THR A 160 11.48 -35.44 18.90
N ALA A 161 11.54 -34.14 19.16
CA ALA A 161 10.55 -33.18 18.68
C ALA A 161 10.73 -32.91 17.19
N THR A 162 9.61 -32.65 16.50
CA THR A 162 9.65 -32.18 15.11
C THR A 162 10.33 -30.82 15.07
N PRO A 163 11.44 -30.63 14.31
CA PRO A 163 12.14 -29.35 14.27
C PRO A 163 11.22 -28.19 13.86
N LYS A 164 11.54 -26.96 14.27
CA LYS A 164 10.79 -25.80 13.79
C LYS A 164 11.06 -25.58 12.31
N ILE A 165 10.20 -24.82 11.65
CA ILE A 165 10.38 -24.47 10.24
C ILE A 165 11.46 -23.40 10.11
N ALA A 166 12.51 -23.66 9.33
CA ALA A 166 13.48 -22.65 8.93
C ALA A 166 12.98 -21.87 7.72
N PHE A 167 12.59 -22.59 6.65
CA PHE A 167 12.10 -21.98 5.42
C PHE A 167 10.86 -22.67 4.87
N VAL A 168 10.00 -21.91 4.20
CA VAL A 168 8.97 -22.43 3.31
C VAL A 168 9.20 -21.80 1.95
N ARG A 169 9.26 -22.62 0.91
CA ARG A 169 9.51 -22.18 -0.46
C ARG A 169 8.32 -22.46 -1.36
N SER A 170 8.10 -21.58 -2.31
CA SER A 170 7.12 -21.77 -3.38
C SER A 170 7.54 -21.02 -4.64
N GLN A 171 7.12 -21.53 -5.80
CA GLN A 171 7.23 -20.79 -7.05
C GLN A 171 6.14 -19.73 -7.18
N LEU A 172 6.43 -18.67 -7.93
CA LEU A 172 5.41 -17.71 -8.36
C LEU A 172 4.31 -18.40 -9.18
N ILE A 173 3.08 -17.93 -9.01
CA ILE A 173 1.90 -18.44 -9.73
C ILE A 173 1.01 -17.31 -10.23
N ASN A 174 0.15 -17.61 -11.21
CA ASN A 174 -0.92 -16.72 -11.68
C ASN A 174 -2.19 -16.87 -10.80
N ALA A 175 -2.12 -16.54 -9.51
CA ALA A 175 -3.20 -16.86 -8.56
C ALA A 175 -4.33 -15.82 -8.47
N GLN A 176 -4.07 -14.57 -8.82
CA GLN A 176 -4.85 -13.47 -8.27
C GLN A 176 -5.70 -12.73 -9.30
N THR A 177 -6.89 -12.34 -8.87
CA THR A 177 -7.61 -11.22 -9.49
C THR A 177 -7.39 -9.99 -8.63
N ILE A 178 -6.91 -8.90 -9.21
CA ILE A 178 -6.85 -7.59 -8.53
C ILE A 178 -7.92 -6.70 -9.15
N LYS A 179 -8.81 -6.14 -8.35
CA LYS A 179 -9.81 -5.17 -8.78
C LYS A 179 -9.53 -3.83 -8.11
N SER A 180 -9.53 -2.77 -8.92
CA SER A 180 -9.39 -1.39 -8.48
C SER A 180 -10.49 -0.55 -9.12
N GLU A 181 -11.25 0.16 -8.30
CA GLU A 181 -12.41 0.95 -8.70
C GLU A 181 -12.44 2.25 -7.93
N GLY A 182 -12.80 3.35 -8.59
CA GLY A 182 -12.82 4.65 -7.95
C GLY A 182 -13.38 5.76 -8.82
N ILE A 183 -13.34 6.96 -8.25
CA ILE A 183 -13.79 8.19 -8.88
C ILE A 183 -12.65 9.22 -8.78
N ASP A 184 -12.26 9.77 -9.92
CA ASP A 184 -11.32 10.87 -10.01
C ASP A 184 -12.08 12.19 -10.23
N PHE A 185 -11.66 13.21 -9.51
CA PHE A 185 -12.20 14.56 -9.53
C PHE A 185 -11.13 15.52 -10.02
N GLY A 186 -11.50 16.40 -10.94
CA GLY A 186 -10.61 17.42 -11.47
C GLY A 186 -11.28 18.79 -11.49
N VAL A 187 -10.53 19.82 -11.09
CA VAL A 187 -10.87 21.22 -11.35
C VAL A 187 -9.68 21.85 -12.01
N ASN A 188 -9.91 22.56 -13.11
CA ASN A 188 -8.90 23.42 -13.70
C ASN A 188 -9.57 24.75 -14.06
N GLY A 189 -9.10 25.82 -13.44
CA GLY A 189 -9.74 27.12 -13.55
C GLY A 189 -8.75 28.27 -13.59
N PHE A 190 -9.17 29.37 -14.23
CA PHE A 190 -8.55 30.67 -14.05
C PHE A 190 -9.60 31.78 -14.10
N TYR A 191 -9.32 32.86 -13.42
CA TYR A 191 -10.07 34.10 -13.51
C TYR A 191 -9.11 35.28 -13.47
N ASP A 192 -9.33 36.26 -14.34
CA ASP A 192 -8.54 37.48 -14.42
C ASP A 192 -9.33 38.61 -13.77
N PHE A 193 -8.82 39.10 -12.63
CA PHE A 193 -9.41 40.22 -11.89
C PHE A 193 -8.88 41.58 -12.39
N GLY A 194 -8.02 41.58 -13.42
CA GLY A 194 -7.34 42.77 -13.95
C GLY A 194 -6.09 43.13 -13.16
N SER A 195 -6.19 43.22 -11.83
CA SER A 195 -5.03 43.47 -10.96
C SER A 195 -4.17 42.24 -10.71
N PHE A 196 -4.77 41.06 -10.82
CA PHE A 196 -4.09 39.77 -10.74
C PHE A 196 -4.91 38.69 -11.42
N ARG A 197 -4.23 37.61 -11.81
CA ARG A 197 -4.84 36.40 -12.33
C ARG A 197 -4.80 35.31 -11.27
N TRP A 198 -5.97 34.76 -10.94
CA TRP A 198 -6.08 33.56 -10.12
C TRP A 198 -6.13 32.33 -11.03
N ASN A 199 -5.28 31.33 -10.76
CA ASN A 199 -5.32 30.02 -11.37
C ASN A 199 -5.55 28.98 -10.27
N THR A 200 -6.41 28.00 -10.52
CA THR A 200 -6.77 26.95 -9.57
C THR A 200 -6.72 25.59 -10.25
N ASN A 201 -6.11 24.61 -9.59
CA ASN A 201 -6.02 23.25 -10.07
C ASN A 201 -6.26 22.28 -8.90
N LEU A 202 -7.24 21.40 -9.01
CA LEU A 202 -7.53 20.37 -8.03
C LEU A 202 -7.50 19.01 -8.72
N ASN A 203 -6.82 18.05 -8.10
CA ASN A 203 -6.91 16.65 -8.46
C ASN A 203 -7.17 15.85 -7.18
N ALA A 204 -8.23 15.06 -7.16
CA ALA A 204 -8.53 14.17 -6.05
C ALA A 204 -9.06 12.83 -6.56
N SER A 205 -8.77 11.77 -5.82
CA SER A 205 -9.22 10.42 -6.13
C SER A 205 -9.89 9.83 -4.89
N LEU A 206 -11.03 9.20 -5.11
CA LEU A 206 -11.75 8.34 -4.17
C LEU A 206 -11.61 6.90 -4.66
N ILE A 207 -11.02 6.03 -3.85
CA ILE A 207 -11.00 4.60 -4.11
C ILE A 207 -12.27 3.99 -3.50
N LEU A 208 -13.11 3.38 -4.33
CA LEU A 208 -14.32 2.66 -3.91
C LEU A 208 -14.03 1.19 -3.65
N GLU A 209 -13.11 0.61 -4.41
CA GLU A 209 -12.68 -0.76 -4.24
C GLU A 209 -11.20 -0.94 -4.56
N LEU A 210 -10.51 -1.66 -3.69
CA LEU A 210 -9.26 -2.33 -3.95
C LEU A 210 -9.40 -3.71 -3.32
N SER A 211 -9.44 -4.76 -4.13
CA SER A 211 -9.63 -6.12 -3.64
C SER A 211 -8.79 -7.11 -4.42
N THR A 212 -8.45 -8.20 -3.74
CA THR A 212 -7.84 -9.38 -4.36
C THR A 212 -8.69 -10.61 -4.08
N THR A 213 -8.80 -11.52 -5.04
CA THR A 213 -9.39 -12.85 -4.81
C THR A 213 -8.30 -13.90 -4.85
N VAL A 214 -8.17 -14.65 -3.75
CA VAL A 214 -7.24 -15.78 -3.58
C VAL A 214 -8.08 -16.99 -3.18
N ASP A 215 -7.95 -18.11 -3.89
CA ASP A 215 -8.66 -19.36 -3.59
C ASP A 215 -10.18 -19.21 -3.36
N GLY A 216 -10.81 -18.32 -4.13
CA GLY A 216 -12.25 -18.02 -4.04
C GLY A 216 -12.64 -17.06 -2.91
N VAL A 217 -11.71 -16.68 -2.03
CA VAL A 217 -11.94 -15.72 -0.95
C VAL A 217 -11.55 -14.31 -1.42
N ARG A 218 -12.46 -13.35 -1.27
CA ARG A 218 -12.21 -11.94 -1.59
C ARG A 218 -11.68 -11.21 -0.37
N GLN A 219 -10.51 -10.63 -0.51
CA GLN A 219 -9.86 -9.74 0.47
C GLN A 219 -9.99 -8.29 -0.02
N THR A 220 -10.46 -7.40 0.84
CA THR A 220 -10.69 -5.97 0.54
C THR A 220 -9.74 -5.11 1.35
N TYR A 221 -9.21 -4.05 0.74
CA TYR A 221 -8.12 -3.27 1.30
C TYR A 221 -8.41 -1.77 1.43
N VAL A 222 -9.46 -1.24 0.79
CA VAL A 222 -9.76 0.20 0.86
C VAL A 222 -9.88 0.66 2.30
N ASP A 223 -9.23 1.77 2.62
CA ASP A 223 -9.22 2.37 3.94
C ASP A 223 -8.63 1.45 5.04
N THR A 224 -7.73 0.55 4.65
CA THR A 224 -6.99 -0.32 5.59
C THR A 224 -5.47 -0.24 5.36
N LEU A 225 -4.70 -0.74 6.33
CA LEU A 225 -3.24 -0.84 6.26
C LEU A 225 -2.77 -1.81 5.16
N GLY A 226 -3.51 -2.91 4.99
CA GLY A 226 -3.23 -3.92 3.96
C GLY A 226 -3.30 -3.38 2.52
N ASN A 227 -2.80 -4.11 1.54
CA ASN A 227 -2.28 -5.48 1.59
C ASN A 227 -0.76 -5.54 1.93
N PHE A 228 -0.32 -6.53 2.70
CA PHE A 228 1.10 -6.77 3.01
C PHE A 228 1.85 -7.52 1.91
N ASN A 229 1.25 -8.54 1.31
CA ASN A 229 1.87 -9.34 0.26
C ASN A 229 2.29 -8.55 -1.00
N LEU A 230 1.62 -7.43 -1.32
CA LEU A 230 1.83 -6.62 -2.52
C LEU A 230 2.43 -5.24 -2.24
N THR A 231 1.98 -4.56 -1.19
CA THR A 231 2.42 -3.19 -0.86
C THR A 231 3.10 -3.11 0.50
N ALA A 232 3.43 -4.26 1.11
CA ALA A 232 4.13 -4.36 2.38
C ALA A 232 3.42 -3.65 3.55
N GLY A 233 2.10 -3.44 3.47
CA GLY A 233 1.36 -2.74 4.52
C GLY A 233 1.57 -1.23 4.47
N SER A 234 1.66 -0.67 3.27
CA SER A 234 1.84 0.78 3.06
C SER A 234 0.55 1.59 3.13
N GLY A 235 -0.59 0.98 3.49
CA GLY A 235 -1.89 1.63 3.54
C GLY A 235 -2.54 1.81 2.17
N THR A 236 -3.85 1.62 2.12
CA THR A 236 -4.70 1.88 0.96
C THR A 236 -5.66 3.01 1.29
N PHE A 237 -5.25 4.24 1.01
CA PHE A 237 -6.02 5.43 1.36
C PHE A 237 -7.29 5.52 0.50
N GLU A 238 -8.44 5.71 1.15
CA GLU A 238 -9.71 5.95 0.46
C GLU A 238 -9.68 7.25 -0.33
N TRP A 239 -9.14 8.32 0.27
CA TRP A 239 -9.03 9.63 -0.39
C TRP A 239 -7.58 10.09 -0.48
N LYS A 240 -7.22 10.61 -1.66
CA LYS A 240 -5.96 11.32 -1.86
C LYS A 240 -6.17 12.46 -2.86
N GLY A 241 -5.56 13.60 -2.61
CA GLY A 241 -5.65 14.72 -3.55
C GLY A 241 -4.73 15.88 -3.23
N ASN A 242 -4.64 16.80 -4.19
CA ASN A 242 -3.97 18.07 -4.03
C ASN A 242 -4.83 19.19 -4.63
N TRP A 243 -4.68 20.38 -4.06
CA TRP A 243 -5.33 21.60 -4.54
C TRP A 243 -4.34 22.75 -4.55
N VAL A 244 -4.05 23.25 -5.75
CA VAL A 244 -3.09 24.31 -6.03
C VAL A 244 -3.83 25.57 -6.42
N ASN A 245 -3.48 26.70 -5.80
CA ASN A 245 -3.98 28.01 -6.16
C ASN A 245 -2.81 28.96 -6.36
N THR A 246 -2.74 29.59 -7.53
CA THR A 246 -1.73 30.59 -7.87
C THR A 246 -2.39 31.94 -8.08
N PHE A 247 -1.92 32.95 -7.35
CA PHE A 247 -2.28 34.36 -7.53
C PHE A 247 -1.11 35.06 -8.19
N ASP A 248 -1.28 35.44 -9.46
CA ASP A 248 -0.27 36.02 -10.33
C ASP A 248 -0.53 37.51 -10.54
N PHE A 249 0.39 38.35 -10.07
CA PHE A 249 0.35 39.81 -10.14
C PHE A 249 1.32 40.35 -11.20
N GLY A 250 1.78 39.53 -12.13
CA GLY A 250 2.77 39.88 -13.15
C GLY A 250 4.20 39.61 -12.66
N ASP A 251 4.78 40.56 -11.91
CA ASP A 251 6.17 40.43 -11.41
C ASP A 251 6.28 39.62 -10.11
N PHE A 252 5.13 39.31 -9.49
CA PHE A 252 5.03 38.51 -8.28
C PHE A 252 3.95 37.45 -8.45
N ALA A 253 4.26 36.21 -8.07
CA ALA A 253 3.24 35.17 -7.95
C ALA A 253 3.34 34.44 -6.61
N LEU A 254 2.17 34.20 -6.01
CA LEU A 254 2.01 33.42 -4.79
C LEU A 254 1.21 32.15 -5.10
N THR A 255 1.81 30.99 -4.85
CA THR A 255 1.16 29.70 -5.01
C THR A 255 1.00 29.03 -3.65
N GLY A 256 -0.23 28.60 -3.33
CA GLY A 256 -0.52 27.74 -2.19
C GLY A 256 -0.95 26.36 -2.67
N THR A 257 -0.38 25.31 -2.09
CA THR A 257 -0.75 23.92 -2.37
C THR A 257 -1.23 23.24 -1.10
N VAL A 258 -2.43 22.67 -1.11
CA VAL A 258 -2.93 21.81 -0.05
C VAL A 258 -2.82 20.37 -0.52
N ASN A 259 -2.15 19.51 0.26
CA ASN A 259 -2.07 18.08 0.00
C ASN A 259 -2.89 17.34 1.07
N TYR A 260 -3.71 16.37 0.66
CA TYR A 260 -4.54 15.58 1.55
C TYR A 260 -4.41 14.09 1.25
N THR A 261 -4.25 13.30 2.31
CA THR A 261 -4.36 11.84 2.28
C THR A 261 -5.20 11.40 3.47
N SER A 262 -6.21 10.56 3.24
CA SER A 262 -7.07 10.05 4.32
C SER A 262 -6.28 9.19 5.30
N GLY A 263 -6.91 8.95 6.45
CA GLY A 263 -6.50 7.88 7.35
C GLY A 263 -6.85 6.50 6.78
N TYR A 264 -6.60 5.48 7.58
CA TYR A 264 -6.91 4.08 7.30
C TYR A 264 -6.87 3.28 8.62
N ASP A 265 -7.58 2.15 8.64
CA ASP A 265 -7.65 1.27 9.80
C ASP A 265 -6.51 0.24 9.76
N LEU A 266 -5.98 -0.10 10.95
CA LEU A 266 -4.91 -1.08 11.15
C LEU A 266 -5.46 -2.51 11.04
N SER A 267 -5.89 -2.86 9.83
CA SER A 267 -6.35 -4.20 9.44
C SER A 267 -5.74 -4.62 8.11
N ALA A 268 -5.46 -5.91 7.98
CA ALA A 268 -4.99 -6.53 6.75
C ALA A 268 -5.56 -7.94 6.62
N MET A 269 -6.53 -8.12 5.72
CA MET A 269 -7.17 -9.43 5.51
C MET A 269 -6.20 -10.51 5.01
N ASP A 270 -5.10 -10.11 4.37
CA ASP A 270 -4.04 -11.01 3.94
C ASP A 270 -3.04 -11.35 5.06
N GLN A 271 -3.25 -10.82 6.27
CA GLN A 271 -2.56 -11.19 7.51
C GLN A 271 -3.48 -11.95 8.49
N GLY A 272 -4.68 -12.35 8.05
CA GLY A 272 -5.63 -13.13 8.86
C GLY A 272 -6.73 -12.31 9.54
N ASP A 273 -6.74 -10.99 9.36
CA ASP A 273 -7.76 -10.11 9.91
C ASP A 273 -9.08 -10.17 9.13
N ALA A 274 -10.15 -9.67 9.73
CA ALA A 274 -11.36 -9.24 9.03
C ALA A 274 -11.21 -7.81 8.49
N TYR A 275 -12.12 -7.42 7.59
CA TYR A 275 -12.12 -6.06 7.03
C TYR A 275 -12.44 -5.02 8.11
N LYS A 276 -11.50 -4.10 8.38
CA LYS A 276 -11.63 -2.99 9.35
C LYS A 276 -11.93 -3.42 10.79
N ASP A 277 -11.37 -4.53 11.21
CA ASP A 277 -11.51 -5.09 12.56
C ASP A 277 -10.41 -4.69 13.55
N CYS A 278 -9.43 -3.91 13.10
CA CYS A 278 -8.26 -3.47 13.86
C CYS A 278 -7.29 -4.60 14.27
N GLY A 279 -7.28 -5.75 13.57
CA GLY A 279 -6.46 -6.91 13.94
C GLY A 279 -4.95 -6.67 14.02
N GLN A 280 -4.43 -5.65 13.31
CA GLN A 280 -3.03 -5.24 13.41
C GLN A 280 -2.74 -4.19 14.48
N ALA A 281 -3.76 -3.61 15.13
CA ALA A 281 -3.56 -2.54 16.08
C ALA A 281 -2.90 -3.06 17.38
N PRO A 282 -1.73 -2.53 17.79
CA PRO A 282 -1.13 -2.91 19.06
C PRO A 282 -1.96 -2.34 20.22
N ALA A 283 -1.94 -3.01 21.38
CA ALA A 283 -2.79 -2.66 22.53
C ALA A 283 -2.62 -1.21 23.05
N TYR A 284 -1.48 -0.57 22.76
CA TYR A 284 -1.19 0.82 23.16
C TYR A 284 -1.62 1.86 22.11
N PHE A 285 -2.17 1.44 20.97
CA PHE A 285 -2.54 2.33 19.87
C PHE A 285 -3.98 2.09 19.41
N GLY A 286 -4.65 3.15 18.96
CA GLY A 286 -6.02 3.05 18.45
C GLY A 286 -6.08 2.36 17.09
N CYS A 287 -7.28 1.97 16.66
CA CYS A 287 -7.48 1.26 15.40
C CYS A 287 -7.03 2.03 14.15
N ARG A 288 -7.09 3.36 14.16
CA ARG A 288 -7.01 4.17 12.94
C ARG A 288 -5.82 5.10 12.94
N VAL A 289 -5.02 5.04 11.88
CA VAL A 289 -4.02 6.07 11.56
C VAL A 289 -4.76 7.30 11.03
N LYS A 290 -4.44 8.47 11.56
CA LYS A 290 -5.15 9.71 11.22
C LYS A 290 -4.89 10.13 9.78
N SER A 291 -5.74 11.00 9.24
CA SER A 291 -5.48 11.67 7.98
C SER A 291 -4.31 12.65 8.09
N TYR A 292 -3.64 12.86 6.96
CA TYR A 292 -2.51 13.76 6.82
C TYR A 292 -2.85 14.87 5.82
N ILE A 293 -2.73 16.11 6.29
CA ILE A 293 -2.98 17.31 5.49
C ILE A 293 -1.82 18.29 5.68
N THR A 294 -1.23 18.74 4.58
CA THR A 294 -0.18 19.74 4.59
C THR A 294 -0.55 20.91 3.69
N ALA A 295 0.04 22.06 3.99
CA ALA A 295 -0.03 23.23 3.13
C ALA A 295 1.39 23.67 2.80
N ASP A 296 1.67 23.87 1.52
CA ASP A 296 2.92 24.39 1.01
C ASP A 296 2.67 25.78 0.40
N ALA A 297 3.69 26.62 0.43
CA ALA A 297 3.67 27.94 -0.19
C ALA A 297 4.90 28.12 -1.08
N ASN A 298 4.70 28.70 -2.26
CA ASN A 298 5.75 29.17 -3.15
C ASN A 298 5.50 30.65 -3.47
N ALA A 299 6.53 31.46 -3.31
CA ALA A 299 6.53 32.85 -3.75
C ALA A 299 7.62 33.02 -4.81
N SER A 300 7.27 33.57 -5.96
CA SER A 300 8.21 33.89 -7.03
C SER A 300 8.18 35.38 -7.38
N PHE A 301 9.36 35.92 -7.65
CA PHE A 301 9.60 37.33 -7.93
C PHE A 301 10.39 37.42 -9.23
N LYS A 302 9.77 37.97 -10.28
CA LYS A 302 10.45 38.31 -11.52
C LYS A 302 11.17 39.64 -11.30
N VAL A 303 12.47 39.58 -11.10
CA VAL A 303 13.28 40.78 -10.85
C VAL A 303 13.54 41.53 -12.14
N ASN A 304 13.76 40.80 -13.24
CA ASN A 304 13.80 41.30 -14.60
C ASN A 304 13.50 40.14 -15.59
N ASP A 305 13.59 40.39 -16.90
CA ASP A 305 13.27 39.39 -17.92
C ASP A 305 14.20 38.16 -17.91
N ASN A 306 15.40 38.29 -17.35
CA ASN A 306 16.43 37.26 -17.33
C ASN A 306 16.64 36.65 -15.95
N PHE A 307 16.00 37.16 -14.90
CA PHE A 307 16.23 36.76 -13.52
C PHE A 307 14.94 36.67 -12.72
N THR A 308 14.67 35.47 -12.20
CA THR A 308 13.58 35.19 -11.27
C THR A 308 14.14 34.59 -9.98
N PHE A 309 13.75 35.14 -8.85
CA PHE A 309 14.03 34.57 -7.53
C PHE A 309 12.78 33.91 -6.96
N TYR A 310 12.91 32.80 -6.25
CA TYR A 310 11.78 32.15 -5.61
C TYR A 310 12.13 31.56 -4.25
N VAL A 311 11.12 31.48 -3.41
CA VAL A 311 11.17 30.85 -2.09
C VAL A 311 10.02 29.85 -1.98
N ASN A 312 10.32 28.65 -1.51
CA ASN A 312 9.38 27.61 -1.17
C ASN A 312 9.39 27.38 0.34
N VAL A 313 8.20 27.27 0.91
CA VAL A 313 7.98 26.79 2.27
C VAL A 313 7.11 25.55 2.16
N LEU A 314 7.73 24.38 2.34
CA LEU A 314 6.99 23.12 2.43
C LEU A 314 6.52 22.93 3.86
N ASN A 315 5.30 22.41 4.02
CA ASN A 315 4.66 22.17 5.30
C ASN A 315 4.66 23.43 6.19
N VAL A 316 4.01 24.49 5.69
CA VAL A 316 3.88 25.81 6.34
C VAL A 316 3.39 25.68 7.79
N PHE A 317 2.52 24.72 8.09
CA PHE A 317 2.00 24.52 9.45
C PHE A 317 2.84 23.58 10.33
N ASN A 318 3.98 23.08 9.83
CA ASN A 318 4.86 22.16 10.53
C ASN A 318 4.12 20.94 11.10
N ARG A 319 3.15 20.41 10.34
CA ARG A 319 2.40 19.22 10.75
C ARG A 319 3.23 17.99 10.42
N LEU A 320 3.63 17.23 11.44
CA LEU A 320 4.31 15.95 11.22
C LEU A 320 3.30 14.88 10.75
N PRO A 321 3.77 13.86 10.00
CA PRO A 321 2.96 12.68 9.68
C PRO A 321 2.39 12.05 10.96
N PRO A 322 1.19 11.45 10.88
CA PRO A 322 0.64 10.71 12.01
C PRO A 322 1.51 9.50 12.34
N ILE A 323 1.45 9.09 13.60
CA ILE A 323 2.11 7.86 14.05
C ILE A 323 1.41 6.67 13.40
N ASP A 324 2.21 5.76 12.83
CA ASP A 324 1.78 4.43 12.40
C ASP A 324 2.75 3.39 12.98
N PRO A 325 2.35 2.62 14.01
CA PRO A 325 3.23 1.67 14.67
C PRO A 325 3.41 0.35 13.91
N VAL A 326 2.65 0.10 12.83
CA VAL A 326 2.60 -1.19 12.12
C VAL A 326 3.20 -1.10 10.72
N THR A 327 3.23 0.10 10.13
CA THR A 327 3.74 0.35 8.77
C THR A 327 5.09 -0.31 8.47
N TYR A 328 5.29 -0.62 7.20
CA TYR A 328 6.51 -1.21 6.67
C TYR A 328 7.78 -0.50 7.18
N GLY A 329 8.75 -1.28 7.64
CA GLY A 329 10.05 -0.78 8.12
C GLY A 329 10.05 -0.28 9.56
N ALA A 330 8.91 -0.32 10.27
CA ALA A 330 8.79 -0.02 11.70
C ALA A 330 9.32 1.37 12.11
N TYR A 331 9.22 2.37 11.22
CA TYR A 331 9.69 3.74 11.46
C TYR A 331 8.72 4.61 12.28
N LEU A 332 7.63 4.05 12.80
CA LEU A 332 6.54 4.74 13.50
C LEU A 332 5.80 5.80 12.65
N TYR A 333 6.03 5.85 11.34
CA TYR A 333 5.27 6.67 10.39
C TYR A 333 5.23 6.00 9.02
N ASN A 334 4.11 6.18 8.31
CA ASN A 334 3.95 5.62 6.98
C ASN A 334 4.62 6.51 5.93
N ALA A 335 5.66 6.00 5.26
CA ALA A 335 6.43 6.75 4.26
C ALA A 335 5.62 7.10 3.00
N VAL A 336 4.59 6.34 2.65
CA VAL A 336 3.71 6.63 1.51
C VAL A 336 2.73 7.76 1.83
N GLN A 337 2.25 7.83 3.08
CA GLN A 337 1.38 8.92 3.55
C GLN A 337 2.17 10.19 3.87
N GLY A 338 3.27 10.06 4.62
CA GLY A 338 4.02 11.17 5.19
C GLY A 338 5.17 11.69 4.33
N GLY A 339 5.85 10.82 3.58
CA GLY A 339 7.01 11.15 2.75
C GLY A 339 8.04 12.02 3.46
N ASP A 340 8.54 13.05 2.76
CA ASP A 340 9.46 14.07 3.28
C ASP A 340 8.83 14.98 4.36
N GLY A 341 7.51 14.86 4.60
CA GLY A 341 6.82 15.58 5.67
C GLY A 341 7.37 15.28 7.07
N ILE A 342 8.08 14.16 7.24
CA ILE A 342 8.75 13.79 8.48
C ILE A 342 9.81 14.82 8.92
N PHE A 343 10.39 15.56 7.98
CA PHE A 343 11.34 16.65 8.27
C PHE A 343 10.65 17.92 8.81
N GLY A 344 9.32 17.94 8.88
CA GLY A 344 8.56 19.11 9.29
C GLY A 344 8.60 20.22 8.25
N ARG A 345 8.65 21.47 8.71
CA ARG A 345 8.70 22.66 7.84
C ARG A 345 10.08 22.78 7.18
N GLN A 346 10.08 22.92 5.86
CA GLN A 346 11.30 23.12 5.08
C GLN A 346 11.26 24.43 4.30
N PHE A 347 12.38 25.16 4.30
CA PHE A 347 12.57 26.36 3.50
C PHE A 347 13.55 26.06 2.38
N ARG A 348 13.19 26.40 1.15
CA ARG A 348 14.08 26.29 -0.01
C ARG A 348 14.03 27.60 -0.77
N ALA A 349 15.18 28.11 -1.20
CA ALA A 349 15.25 29.29 -2.05
C ALA A 349 16.08 28.97 -3.29
N GLY A 350 15.77 29.62 -4.39
CA GLY A 350 16.49 29.42 -5.65
C GLY A 350 16.32 30.59 -6.60
N ALA A 351 17.14 30.57 -7.64
CA ALA A 351 17.14 31.54 -8.71
C ALA A 351 17.07 30.83 -10.06
N LYS A 352 16.35 31.43 -11.01
CA LYS A 352 16.34 31.02 -12.41
C LYS A 352 16.90 32.15 -13.27
N PHE A 353 17.85 31.81 -14.13
CA PHE A 353 18.44 32.70 -15.11
C PHE A 353 18.05 32.25 -16.52
N ASN A 354 17.58 33.17 -17.35
CA ASN A 354 17.36 32.95 -18.78
C ASN A 354 18.37 33.81 -19.56
N PHE A 355 18.95 33.26 -20.62
CA PHE A 355 19.98 33.91 -21.45
C PHE A 355 19.48 34.15 -22.87
#